data_AF-A0A382MRT7-F1
#
_entry.id   AF-A0A382MRT7-F1
#
_cell.length_a   1.000
_cell.length_b   1.000
_cell.length_c   1.000
_cell.angle_alpha   90.00
_cell.angle_beta   90.00
_cell.angle_gamma   90.00
#
_symmetry.space_group_name_H-M   'P 1'
#
loop_
_entity.id
_entity.type
_entity.pdbx_description
1 polymer ?
#
loop_
_entity_poly.entity_id
_entity_poly.type
_entity_poly.pdbx_seq_one_letter_code
_entity_poly.pdbx_strand_id
1 'polypeptide(L)' 'HFSAIHAARSLGNSVVGVYHSHPYSEATPSATDLAEASYPDYLYVIVSLHSGTANAIEPGVMGGFWLRDGSATAVELRVD' A
#
# COMPACT_ATOMS: atom_id res chain seq x y z
N HIS A 1 0.86 2.70 14.91
CA HIS A 1 2.12 2.76 14.13
C HIS A 1 3.35 3.10 14.99
N PHE A 2 3.26 3.93 16.04
CA PHE A 2 4.43 4.30 16.88
C PHE A 2 5.23 3.12 17.42
N SER A 3 4.58 2.08 17.97
CA SER A 3 5.29 0.89 18.47
C SER A 3 6.09 0.16 17.39
N ALA A 4 5.55 0.07 16.17
CA ALA A 4 6.24 -0.54 15.04
C ALA A 4 7.45 0.31 14.58
N ILE A 5 7.30 1.64 14.56
CA ILE A 5 8.40 2.57 14.26
C ILE A 5 9.51 2.46 15.31
N HIS A 6 9.15 2.40 16.60
CA HIS A 6 10.13 2.21 17.68
C HIS A 6 10.84 0.86 17.57
N ALA A 7 10.10 -0.21 17.30
CA ALA A 7 10.67 -1.54 17.11
C ALA A 7 11.66 -1.55 15.91
N ALA A 8 11.26 -1.01 14.76
CA ALA A 8 12.15 -0.90 13.60
C ALA A 8 13.44 -0.14 13.96
N ARG A 9 13.32 1.02 14.62
CA ARG A 9 14.48 1.83 15.05
C ARG A 9 15.40 1.09 16.02
N SER A 10 14.83 0.31 16.95
CA SER A 10 15.62 -0.49 17.90
C SER A 10 16.46 -1.58 17.22
N LEU A 11 16.03 -2.02 16.04
CA LEU A 11 16.72 -3.00 15.20
C LEU A 11 17.66 -2.34 14.17
N GLY A 12 17.84 -1.01 14.20
CA GLY A 12 18.60 -0.29 13.18
C GLY A 12 17.87 -0.18 11.82
N ASN A 13 16.59 -0.51 11.77
CA ASN A 13 15.75 -0.45 10.57
C ASN A 13 14.89 0.82 10.54
N SER A 14 14.29 1.07 9.37
CA SER A 14 13.28 2.10 9.16
C SER A 14 11.97 1.48 8.68
N VAL A 15 10.84 2.10 9.02
CA VAL A 15 9.55 1.80 8.37
C VAL A 15 9.53 2.55 7.04
N VAL A 16 9.44 1.81 5.94
CA VAL A 16 9.46 2.35 4.57
C VAL A 16 8.08 2.42 3.92
N GLY A 17 7.06 1.88 4.59
CA GLY A 17 5.73 1.76 4.03
C GLY A 17 4.73 1.12 4.97
N VAL A 18 3.51 1.03 4.51
CA VAL A 18 2.38 0.38 5.17
C VAL A 18 1.62 -0.47 4.17
N TYR A 19 0.87 -1.44 4.67
CA TYR A 19 -0.05 -2.20 3.84
C TYR A 19 -1.40 -2.36 4.53
N HIS A 20 -2.45 -2.47 3.73
CA HIS A 20 -3.78 -2.85 4.18
C HIS A 20 -4.53 -3.60 3.07
N SER A 21 -5.60 -4.29 3.46
CA SER A 21 -6.43 -5.04 2.52
C SER A 21 -7.71 -4.30 2.16
N HIS A 22 -8.10 -4.41 0.90
CA HIS A 22 -9.43 -4.08 0.39
C HIS A 22 -10.24 -5.38 0.27
N PRO A 23 -11.17 -5.66 1.20
CA PRO A 23 -11.84 -6.97 1.21
C PRO A 23 -12.78 -7.21 0.03
N TYR A 24 -13.31 -6.12 -0.56
CA TYR A 24 -14.40 -6.19 -1.54
C TYR A 24 -14.12 -5.41 -2.83
N SER A 25 -12.96 -4.75 -2.93
CA SER A 25 -12.61 -3.88 -4.07
C SER A 25 -11.19 -4.17 -4.54
N GLU A 26 -10.88 -3.64 -5.73
CA GLU A 26 -9.56 -3.79 -6.35
C GLU A 26 -8.42 -3.21 -5.50
N ALA A 27 -7.20 -3.61 -5.85
CA ALA A 27 -5.96 -3.20 -5.20
C ALA A 27 -5.53 -1.79 -5.66
N THR A 28 -6.43 -0.83 -5.57
CA THR A 28 -6.24 0.57 -5.94
C THR A 28 -6.63 1.48 -4.76
N PRO A 29 -6.00 2.67 -4.58
CA PRO A 29 -6.32 3.56 -3.47
C PRO A 29 -7.75 4.10 -3.55
N SER A 30 -8.46 4.04 -2.43
CA SER A 30 -9.77 4.67 -2.26
C SER A 30 -9.64 6.17 -1.95
N ALA A 31 -10.77 6.88 -1.96
CA ALA A 31 -10.82 8.28 -1.54
C ALA A 31 -10.41 8.45 -0.06
N THR A 32 -10.74 7.48 0.80
CA THR A 32 -10.32 7.49 2.20
C THR A 32 -8.82 7.30 2.33
N ASP A 33 -8.22 6.37 1.57
CA ASP A 33 -6.76 6.16 1.59
C ASP A 33 -6.01 7.44 1.22
N LEU A 34 -6.47 8.16 0.19
CA LEU A 34 -5.87 9.43 -0.24
C LEU A 34 -6.02 10.52 0.81
N ALA A 35 -7.15 10.58 1.50
CA ALA A 35 -7.43 11.58 2.54
C ALA A 35 -6.64 11.30 3.84
N GLU A 36 -6.38 10.04 4.16
CA GLU A 36 -5.72 9.62 5.40
C GLU A 36 -4.21 9.36 5.24
N ALA A 37 -3.68 9.45 4.01
CA ALA A 37 -2.26 9.31 3.69
C ALA A 37 -1.39 10.42 4.33
N SER A 38 -1.05 10.23 5.59
CA SER A 38 -0.31 11.21 6.41
C SER A 38 1.22 11.11 6.24
N TYR A 39 1.71 10.10 5.51
CA TYR A 39 3.13 9.83 5.31
C TYR A 39 3.46 9.83 3.81
N PRO A 40 3.90 10.97 3.23
CA PRO A 40 4.13 11.10 1.77
C PRO A 40 5.35 10.30 1.26
N ASP A 41 6.24 9.89 2.18
CA ASP A 41 7.43 9.10 1.89
C ASP A 41 7.22 7.59 2.07
N TYR A 42 6.03 7.18 2.51
CA TYR A 42 5.71 5.77 2.69
C TYR A 42 5.20 5.16 1.40
N LEU A 43 5.65 3.95 1.11
CA LEU A 43 5.04 3.10 0.09
C LEU A 43 3.74 2.53 0.67
N TYR A 44 2.63 2.71 -0.04
CA TYR A 44 1.33 2.13 0.32
C TYR A 44 1.10 0.89 -0.52
N VAL A 45 1.00 -0.26 0.13
CA VAL A 45 0.69 -1.53 -0.52
C VAL A 45 -0.76 -1.90 -0.22
N ILE A 46 -1.58 -2.02 -1.26
CA ILE A 46 -2.99 -2.37 -1.13
C ILE A 46 -3.19 -3.78 -1.63
N VAL A 47 -3.84 -4.61 -0.82
CA VAL A 47 -4.11 -6.02 -1.15
C VAL A 47 -5.61 -6.22 -1.38
N SER A 48 -6.02 -6.52 -2.60
CA SER A 48 -7.41 -6.93 -2.89
C SER A 48 -7.65 -8.36 -2.43
N LEU A 49 -8.75 -8.58 -1.69
CA LEU A 49 -9.27 -9.92 -1.41
C LEU A 49 -10.48 -10.27 -2.31
N HIS A 50 -10.83 -9.37 -3.24
CA HIS A 50 -11.90 -9.60 -4.19
C HIS A 50 -11.49 -10.69 -5.19
N SER A 51 -12.03 -11.90 -5.05
CA SER A 51 -11.69 -13.09 -5.88
C SER A 51 -12.30 -13.07 -7.29
N GLY A 52 -12.60 -11.89 -7.84
CA GLY A 52 -13.40 -11.71 -9.04
C GLY A 52 -12.60 -11.26 -10.27
N THR A 53 -11.60 -12.02 -10.71
CA THR A 53 -11.25 -12.32 -12.13
C THR A 53 -9.79 -12.79 -12.27
N ALA A 54 -9.63 -14.08 -12.51
CA ALA A 54 -8.42 -14.65 -13.05
C ALA A 54 -8.39 -14.36 -14.56
N ASN A 55 -7.63 -13.34 -14.99
CA ASN A 55 -7.02 -13.19 -16.33
C ASN A 55 -6.65 -11.72 -16.55
N ALA A 56 -5.81 -11.23 -15.67
CA ALA A 56 -5.28 -9.90 -15.80
C ALA A 56 -3.77 -10.02 -15.61
N ILE A 57 -3.01 -9.60 -16.61
CA ILE A 57 -1.68 -9.03 -16.36
C ILE A 57 -1.91 -7.59 -15.80
N GLU A 58 -2.89 -7.42 -14.91
CA GLU A 58 -3.57 -6.19 -14.49
C GLU A 58 -3.75 -6.19 -12.96
N PRO A 59 -4.03 -5.04 -12.30
CA PRO A 59 -3.69 -4.81 -10.89
C PRO A 59 -4.15 -5.97 -10.02
N GLY A 60 -3.16 -6.73 -9.59
CA GLY A 60 -3.37 -8.05 -9.03
C GLY A 60 -4.03 -7.98 -7.66
N VAL A 61 -4.00 -9.13 -6.99
CA VAL A 61 -4.27 -9.24 -5.55
C VAL A 61 -3.49 -8.19 -4.73
N MET A 62 -2.44 -7.56 -5.28
CA MET A 62 -1.63 -6.53 -4.63
C MET A 62 -1.23 -5.41 -5.62
N GLY A 63 -1.24 -4.16 -5.16
CA GLY A 63 -0.73 -2.98 -5.88
C GLY A 63 0.10 -2.06 -4.96
N GLY A 64 1.12 -1.40 -5.52
CA GLY A 64 1.99 -0.46 -4.81
C GLY A 64 1.78 0.98 -5.27
N PHE A 65 1.72 1.93 -4.33
CA PHE A 65 1.42 3.33 -4.61
C PHE A 65 2.23 4.32 -3.78
N TRP A 66 2.64 5.42 -4.41
CA TRP A 66 3.01 6.66 -3.72
C TRP A 66 1.76 7.54 -3.61
N LEU A 67 1.37 7.89 -2.38
CA LEU A 67 0.23 8.78 -2.11
C LEU A 67 0.75 10.15 -1.67
N ARG A 68 0.53 11.17 -2.50
CA ARG A 68 1.03 12.54 -2.29
C ARG A 68 0.02 13.55 -2.80
N ASP A 69 -0.25 14.59 -2.02
CA ASP A 69 -1.11 15.72 -2.41
C ASP A 69 -2.48 15.27 -2.98
N GLY A 70 -3.08 14.25 -2.35
CA GLY A 70 -4.37 13.68 -2.78
C GLY A 70 -4.32 12.89 -4.09
N SER A 71 -3.14 12.55 -4.60
CA SER A 71 -2.92 11.79 -5.83
C SER A 71 -2.17 10.48 -5.57
N ALA A 72 -2.46 9.47 -6.39
CA ALA A 72 -1.78 8.18 -6.37
C ALA A 72 -0.90 7.99 -7.60
N THR A 73 0.35 7.57 -7.39
CA THR A 73 1.24 7.09 -8.46
C THR A 73 1.50 5.60 -8.26
N ALA A 74 1.07 4.76 -9.19
CA ALA A 74 1.34 3.33 -9.15
C ALA A 74 2.83 3.04 -9.36
N VAL A 75 3.35 2.02 -8.68
CA VAL A 75 4.71 1.51 -8.87
C VAL A 75 4.70 0.00 -9.04
N GLU A 76 5.68 -0.48 -9.80
CA GLU A 76 5.92 -1.91 -9.93
C GLU A 76 6.49 -2.46 -8.61
N LEU A 77 5.90 -3.56 -8.13
CA LEU A 77 6.40 -4.30 -6.98
C LEU A 77 7.12 -5.55 -7.48
N ARG A 78 8.32 -5.78 -6.94
CA ARG A 78 9.13 -6.96 -7.21
C ARG A 78 9.44 -7.69 -5.92
N VAL A 79 9.29 -9.01 -5.95
CA VAL A 79 9.67 -9.92 -4.86
C VAL A 79 10.83 -10.76 -5.39
N ASP A 80 11.98 -10.68 -4.70
CA ASP A 80 13.20 -11.45 -5.03
C ASP A 80 13.31 -12.73 -4.19
#